data_AF-A0A2S0XR72-F1
#
_entry.id   AF-A0A2S0XR72-F1
#
_cell.length_a   1.000
_cell.length_b   1.000
_cell.length_c   1.000
_cell.angle_alpha   90.00
_cell.angle_beta   90.00
_cell.angle_gamma   90.00
#
_symmetry.space_group_name_H-M   'P 1'
#
loop_
_entity.id
_entity.type
_entity.pdbx_description
1 polymer ?
#
loop_
_entity_poly.entity_id
_entity_poly.type
_entity_poly.pdbx_seq_one_letter_code
_entity_poly.pdbx_strand_id
1 'polypeptide(L)'
;MQGREMKAEADQLTSQIIATYSVGATVQTVLDRLLAKITSEEYPLNTRLPSERALASELGVARNTVREALDVLEARKVINRRPGSGSFVTYRSDDVPERGESSVAMETSPLDHLVVRGILEPEMVRLAVINMTPREVWDLEQLMSKIESVHTDVAAFVKCEEEIYRKIAEGTHNRLLASCYNLTIEACRVSFRTTLLRRHLSPKRILEYQQRYNALFNAIASRDVERAVEFIKLHLVEEQKLFLQD
;
A
#
# COMPACT_ATOMS: atom_id res chain seq x y z
N MET A 1 23.80 -25.97 9.66
CA MET A 1 22.37 -25.75 9.35
C MET A 1 22.10 -24.31 8.89
N GLN A 2 22.71 -23.29 9.51
CA GLN A 2 22.59 -21.87 9.13
C GLN A 2 22.84 -21.54 7.63
N GLY A 3 23.82 -22.17 6.97
CA GLY A 3 24.12 -21.88 5.56
C GLY A 3 23.09 -22.38 4.53
N ARG A 4 22.17 -23.29 4.91
CA ARG A 4 21.07 -23.73 4.03
C ARG A 4 19.84 -22.84 4.16
N GLU A 5 19.61 -22.26 5.34
CA GLU A 5 18.51 -21.31 5.60
C GLU A 5 18.76 -19.96 4.94
N MET A 6 19.98 -19.40 5.08
CA MET A 6 20.37 -18.15 4.40
C MET A 6 20.27 -18.25 2.87
N LYS A 7 20.57 -19.42 2.30
CA LYS A 7 20.49 -19.64 0.84
C LYS A 7 19.03 -19.72 0.36
N ALA A 8 18.15 -20.33 1.14
CA ALA A 8 16.72 -20.39 0.83
C ALA A 8 16.03 -19.01 0.96
N GLU A 9 16.44 -18.20 1.95
CA GLU A 9 16.00 -16.82 2.13
C GLU A 9 16.50 -15.89 1.01
N ALA A 10 17.75 -16.07 0.57
CA ALA A 10 18.31 -15.34 -0.58
C ALA A 10 17.58 -15.69 -1.88
N ASP A 11 17.28 -16.98 -2.13
CA ASP A 11 16.55 -17.44 -3.32
C ASP A 11 15.07 -16.94 -3.32
N GLN A 12 14.45 -16.75 -2.14
CA GLN A 12 13.10 -16.17 -1.99
C GLN A 12 13.04 -14.65 -2.14
N LEU A 13 13.98 -13.90 -1.51
CA LEU A 13 14.10 -12.44 -1.66
C LEU A 13 14.30 -12.06 -3.13
N THR A 14 15.13 -12.85 -3.79
CA THR A 14 15.39 -12.78 -5.21
C THR A 14 14.11 -12.99 -6.02
N SER A 15 13.36 -14.06 -5.76
CA SER A 15 12.08 -14.33 -6.43
C SER A 15 11.05 -13.20 -6.26
N GLN A 16 11.02 -12.52 -5.11
CA GLN A 16 10.14 -11.36 -4.84
C GLN A 16 10.65 -10.03 -5.44
N ILE A 17 11.97 -9.87 -5.56
CA ILE A 17 12.58 -8.73 -6.26
C ILE A 17 12.39 -8.79 -7.78
N ILE A 18 12.05 -9.98 -8.27
CA ILE A 18 11.90 -10.25 -9.67
C ILE A 18 10.45 -10.29 -10.11
N ALA A 19 9.54 -10.81 -9.28
CA ALA A 19 8.14 -11.04 -9.67
C ALA A 19 7.37 -9.78 -10.14
N THR A 20 7.86 -8.57 -9.85
CA THR A 20 7.23 -7.29 -10.24
C THR A 20 7.74 -6.72 -11.56
N TYR A 21 8.83 -7.24 -12.13
CA TYR A 21 9.33 -6.85 -13.45
C TYR A 21 9.47 -8.10 -14.32
N SER A 22 8.79 -8.12 -15.48
CA SER A 22 9.04 -9.14 -16.51
C SER A 22 10.39 -8.85 -17.18
N VAL A 23 11.48 -9.29 -16.54
CA VAL A 23 12.85 -9.16 -17.03
C VAL A 23 13.30 -10.43 -17.74
N GLY A 24 14.23 -10.30 -18.69
CA GLY A 24 14.81 -11.45 -19.37
C GLY A 24 15.53 -12.40 -18.40
N ALA A 25 15.51 -13.71 -18.69
CA ALA A 25 16.06 -14.76 -17.82
C ALA A 25 17.55 -14.60 -17.47
N THR A 26 18.33 -13.84 -18.24
CA THR A 26 19.73 -13.53 -17.90
C THR A 26 19.84 -12.37 -16.91
N VAL A 27 18.98 -11.35 -17.03
CA VAL A 27 18.92 -10.22 -16.09
C VAL A 27 18.50 -10.71 -14.72
N GLN A 28 17.53 -11.63 -14.73
CA GLN A 28 17.11 -12.41 -13.59
C GLN A 28 18.31 -12.98 -12.82
N THR A 29 19.10 -13.84 -13.45
CA THR A 29 20.26 -14.49 -12.80
C THR A 29 21.28 -13.49 -12.23
N VAL A 30 21.41 -12.31 -12.83
CA VAL A 30 22.29 -11.25 -12.31
C VAL A 30 21.71 -10.63 -11.03
N LEU A 31 20.40 -10.38 -10.99
CA LEU A 31 19.71 -9.93 -9.78
C LEU A 31 19.86 -10.93 -8.64
N ASP A 32 19.59 -12.22 -8.91
CA ASP A 32 19.74 -13.32 -7.95
C ASP A 32 21.11 -13.29 -7.27
N ARG A 33 22.18 -13.20 -8.06
CA ARG A 33 23.54 -13.24 -7.56
C ARG A 33 23.94 -11.99 -6.80
N LEU A 34 23.53 -10.81 -7.26
CA LEU A 34 23.86 -9.55 -6.57
C LEU A 34 23.15 -9.45 -5.23
N LEU A 35 21.89 -9.86 -5.16
CA LEU A 35 21.12 -9.87 -3.92
C LEU A 35 21.71 -10.84 -2.91
N ALA A 36 22.04 -12.07 -3.33
CA ALA A 36 22.67 -13.05 -2.46
C ALA A 36 23.97 -12.53 -1.82
N LYS A 37 24.76 -11.73 -2.55
CA LYS A 37 25.99 -11.10 -2.03
C LYS A 37 25.73 -9.91 -1.10
N ILE A 38 24.64 -9.17 -1.32
CA ILE A 38 24.25 -8.07 -0.45
C ILE A 38 23.68 -8.62 0.86
N THR A 39 22.83 -9.65 0.82
CA THR A 39 22.22 -10.26 2.01
C THR A 39 23.19 -11.09 2.82
N SER A 40 24.20 -11.70 2.19
CA SER A 40 25.29 -12.40 2.90
C SER A 40 26.32 -11.47 3.55
N GLU A 41 26.12 -10.15 3.46
CA GLU A 41 27.06 -9.11 3.88
C GLU A 41 28.43 -9.16 3.16
N GLU A 42 28.54 -9.88 2.02
CA GLU A 42 29.70 -9.77 1.12
C GLU A 42 29.82 -8.35 0.53
N TYR A 43 28.67 -7.69 0.32
CA TYR A 43 28.57 -6.26 0.07
C TYR A 43 27.80 -5.55 1.20
N PRO A 44 28.49 -5.12 2.28
CA PRO A 44 27.87 -4.46 3.42
C PRO A 44 27.19 -3.13 3.06
N LEU A 45 26.30 -2.67 3.95
CA LEU A 45 25.70 -1.34 3.87
C LEU A 45 26.75 -0.24 3.65
N ASN A 46 26.41 0.74 2.82
CA ASN A 46 27.26 1.89 2.44
C ASN A 46 28.55 1.52 1.69
N THR A 47 28.77 0.25 1.34
CA THR A 47 29.91 -0.15 0.52
C THR A 47 29.62 0.03 -0.97
N ARG A 48 30.69 0.21 -1.74
CA ARG A 48 30.62 0.41 -3.18
C ARG A 48 30.62 -0.94 -3.88
N LEU A 49 29.62 -1.19 -4.73
CA LEU A 49 29.61 -2.35 -5.61
C LEU A 49 30.72 -2.24 -6.68
N PRO A 50 31.23 -3.38 -7.18
CA PRO A 50 32.13 -3.38 -8.33
C PRO A 50 31.50 -2.68 -9.53
N SER A 51 32.35 -2.11 -10.40
CA SER A 51 31.87 -1.43 -11.61
C SER A 51 31.05 -2.37 -12.51
N GLU A 52 30.13 -1.83 -13.33
CA GLU A 52 29.36 -2.62 -14.32
C GLU A 52 30.25 -3.54 -15.16
N ARG A 53 31.45 -3.07 -15.53
CA ARG A 53 32.42 -3.84 -16.31
C ARG A 53 32.99 -5.02 -15.53
N ALA A 54 33.28 -4.82 -14.24
CA ALA A 54 33.79 -5.86 -13.36
C ALA A 54 32.71 -6.91 -13.09
N LEU A 55 31.50 -6.48 -12.77
CA LEU A 55 30.34 -7.37 -12.57
C LEU A 55 30.00 -8.17 -13.83
N ALA A 56 30.06 -7.55 -15.01
CA ALA A 56 29.82 -8.24 -16.28
C ALA A 56 30.86 -9.34 -16.53
N SER A 57 32.14 -9.06 -16.24
CA SER A 57 33.23 -10.03 -16.35
C SER A 57 33.12 -11.16 -15.34
N GLU A 58 32.74 -10.85 -14.10
CA GLU A 58 32.58 -11.82 -13.02
C GLU A 58 31.39 -12.76 -13.27
N LEU A 59 30.28 -12.22 -13.75
CA LEU A 59 29.03 -12.95 -13.93
C LEU A 59 28.90 -13.59 -15.32
N GLY A 60 29.81 -13.29 -16.25
CA GLY A 60 29.83 -13.85 -17.60
C GLY A 60 28.68 -13.37 -18.48
N VAL A 61 28.22 -12.13 -18.30
CA VAL A 61 27.04 -11.56 -18.98
C VAL A 61 27.40 -10.26 -19.72
N ALA A 62 26.52 -9.82 -20.62
CA ALA A 62 26.68 -8.53 -21.28
C ALA A 62 26.54 -7.36 -20.28
N ARG A 63 27.28 -6.27 -20.51
CA ARG A 63 27.25 -5.09 -19.63
C ARG A 63 25.85 -4.45 -19.52
N ASN A 64 25.07 -4.49 -20.60
CA ASN A 64 23.69 -3.98 -20.59
C ASN A 64 22.78 -4.79 -19.65
N THR A 65 22.97 -6.11 -19.56
CA THR A 65 22.25 -6.99 -18.64
C THR A 65 22.55 -6.64 -17.18
N VAL A 66 23.81 -6.31 -16.87
CA VAL A 66 24.20 -5.85 -15.53
C VAL A 66 23.59 -4.49 -15.22
N ARG A 67 23.58 -3.57 -16.18
CA ARG A 67 22.94 -2.26 -16.00
C ARG A 67 21.45 -2.40 -15.69
N GLU A 68 20.75 -3.23 -16.45
CA GLU A 68 19.32 -3.49 -16.26
C GLU A 68 19.03 -4.09 -14.87
N ALA A 69 19.84 -5.06 -14.43
CA ALA A 69 19.73 -5.60 -13.07
C ALA A 69 19.99 -4.52 -11.99
N LEU A 70 21.03 -3.71 -12.17
CA LEU A 70 21.30 -2.61 -11.24
C LEU A 70 20.20 -1.54 -11.27
N ASP A 71 19.49 -1.34 -12.39
CA ASP A 71 18.38 -0.37 -12.50
C ASP A 71 17.21 -0.85 -11.62
N VAL A 72 16.91 -2.14 -11.66
CA VAL A 72 15.89 -2.79 -10.81
C VAL A 72 16.26 -2.68 -9.32
N LEU A 73 17.53 -2.91 -8.96
CA LEU A 73 17.98 -2.77 -7.56
C LEU A 73 17.91 -1.33 -7.05
N GLU A 74 18.20 -0.34 -7.91
CA GLU A 74 18.09 1.08 -7.58
C GLU A 74 16.63 1.51 -7.40
N ALA A 75 15.73 1.08 -8.30
CA ALA A 75 14.30 1.34 -8.19
C ALA A 75 13.71 0.82 -6.86
N ARG A 76 14.28 -0.27 -6.33
CA ARG A 76 13.89 -0.89 -5.05
C ARG A 76 14.66 -0.36 -3.84
N LYS A 77 15.48 0.68 -4.01
CA LYS A 77 16.31 1.29 -2.95
C LYS A 77 17.27 0.31 -2.26
N VAL A 78 17.59 -0.81 -2.92
CA VAL A 78 18.61 -1.76 -2.45
C VAL A 78 20.00 -1.17 -2.66
N ILE A 79 20.14 -0.36 -3.71
CA ILE A 79 21.35 0.42 -4.00
C ILE A 79 20.99 1.86 -4.35
N ASN A 80 21.99 2.74 -4.32
CA ASN A 80 21.92 4.10 -4.82
C ASN A 80 23.10 4.38 -5.75
N ARG A 81 22.82 4.85 -6.98
CA ARG A 81 23.88 5.23 -7.92
C ARG A 81 24.22 6.70 -7.81
N ARG A 82 25.52 6.96 -7.69
CA ARG A 82 26.07 8.31 -7.67
C ARG A 82 26.85 8.55 -8.96
N PRO A 83 26.43 9.50 -9.83
CA PRO A 83 27.14 9.82 -11.06
C PRO A 83 28.63 10.06 -10.79
N GLY A 84 29.51 9.38 -11.55
CA GLY A 84 30.97 9.45 -11.37
C GLY A 84 31.54 8.72 -10.15
N SER A 85 30.71 8.32 -9.19
CA SER A 85 31.14 7.72 -7.91
C SER A 85 30.78 6.23 -7.76
N GLY A 86 29.92 5.68 -8.62
CA GLY A 86 29.54 4.26 -8.64
C GLY A 86 28.24 3.95 -7.87
N SER A 87 27.95 2.67 -7.72
CA SER A 87 26.74 2.17 -7.03
C SER A 87 27.08 1.79 -5.59
N PHE A 88 26.26 2.22 -4.64
CA PHE A 88 26.47 1.96 -3.22
C PHE A 88 25.29 1.17 -2.64
N VAL A 89 25.58 0.20 -1.78
CA VAL A 89 24.54 -0.58 -1.08
C VAL A 89 23.84 0.31 -0.06
N THR A 90 22.52 0.36 -0.13
CA THR A 90 21.67 1.10 0.82
C THR A 90 20.80 0.18 1.67
N TYR A 91 20.87 -1.12 1.43
CA TYR A 91 20.17 -2.16 2.17
C TYR A 91 20.79 -2.43 3.55
N ARG A 92 19.97 -2.49 4.61
CA ARG A 92 20.36 -2.91 5.96
C ARG A 92 19.82 -4.32 6.25
N SER A 93 20.63 -5.19 6.86
CA SER A 93 20.17 -6.47 7.41
C SER A 93 19.16 -6.30 8.56
N ASP A 94 19.18 -5.16 9.26
CA ASP A 94 18.14 -4.76 10.24
C ASP A 94 16.83 -4.26 9.58
N ASP A 95 16.84 -3.96 8.27
CA ASP A 95 15.64 -3.66 7.48
C ASP A 95 15.02 -4.95 6.91
N VAL A 96 15.44 -6.12 7.39
CA VAL A 96 14.66 -7.35 7.26
C VAL A 96 13.41 -7.12 8.11
N PRO A 97 12.21 -6.94 7.50
CA PRO A 97 10.99 -7.08 8.28
C PRO A 97 11.06 -8.48 8.87
N GLU A 98 10.90 -8.61 10.19
CA GLU A 98 10.75 -9.90 10.83
C GLU A 98 9.83 -10.77 9.96
N ARG A 99 10.38 -11.87 9.45
CA ARG A 99 9.66 -13.04 8.92
C ARG A 99 8.23 -12.78 8.40
N GLY A 100 8.06 -12.83 7.08
CA GLY A 100 6.83 -13.39 6.51
C GLY A 100 5.61 -12.48 6.50
N GLU A 101 5.78 -11.21 6.16
CA GLU A 101 4.67 -10.46 5.59
C GLU A 101 4.88 -10.37 4.08
N SER A 102 4.19 -11.24 3.34
CA SER A 102 3.32 -10.59 2.36
C SER A 102 2.56 -9.58 3.19
N SER A 103 2.80 -8.28 2.94
CA SER A 103 2.07 -7.23 3.67
C SER A 103 0.62 -7.70 3.69
N VAL A 104 -0.03 -7.74 4.85
CA VAL A 104 -1.44 -8.18 4.93
C VAL A 104 -2.25 -7.54 3.79
N ALA A 105 -1.87 -6.32 3.40
CA ALA A 105 -2.32 -5.63 2.21
C ALA A 105 -2.23 -6.37 0.84
N MET A 106 -1.11 -7.03 0.55
CA MET A 106 -0.85 -7.80 -0.67
C MET A 106 -1.60 -9.14 -0.72
N GLU A 107 -1.83 -9.77 0.43
CA GLU A 107 -2.51 -11.07 0.55
C GLU A 107 -4.02 -10.97 0.77
N THR A 108 -4.53 -9.80 1.17
CA THR A 108 -5.95 -9.61 1.49
C THR A 108 -6.82 -9.68 0.23
N SER A 109 -7.71 -10.67 0.18
CA SER A 109 -8.73 -10.73 -0.87
C SER A 109 -9.77 -9.60 -0.71
N PRO A 110 -10.46 -9.19 -1.78
CA PRO A 110 -11.45 -8.12 -1.66
C PRO A 110 -12.63 -8.46 -0.73
N LEU A 111 -12.99 -9.73 -0.61
CA LEU A 111 -14.02 -10.17 0.32
C LEU A 111 -13.52 -10.09 1.77
N ASP A 112 -12.29 -10.50 2.04
CA ASP A 112 -11.70 -10.38 3.38
C ASP A 112 -11.56 -8.91 3.78
N HIS A 113 -11.20 -8.04 2.84
CA HIS A 113 -11.17 -6.59 3.04
C HIS A 113 -12.54 -6.04 3.46
N LEU A 114 -13.61 -6.42 2.75
CA LEU A 114 -14.98 -6.02 3.08
C LEU A 114 -15.42 -6.54 4.45
N VAL A 115 -15.05 -7.77 4.82
CA VAL A 115 -15.35 -8.35 6.14
C VAL A 115 -14.69 -7.52 7.25
N VAL A 116 -13.41 -7.19 7.11
CA VAL A 116 -12.68 -6.37 8.10
C VAL A 116 -13.31 -4.98 8.21
N ARG A 117 -13.68 -4.35 7.10
CA ARG A 117 -14.41 -3.07 7.11
C ARG A 117 -15.75 -3.17 7.82
N GLY A 118 -16.51 -4.25 7.61
CA GLY A 118 -17.76 -4.54 8.31
C GLY A 118 -17.63 -4.68 9.83
N ILE A 119 -16.45 -5.12 10.31
CA ILE A 119 -16.15 -5.21 11.73
C ILE A 119 -15.71 -3.86 12.29
N LEU A 120 -14.81 -3.16 11.59
CA LEU A 120 -14.14 -1.98 12.12
C LEU A 120 -14.96 -0.69 11.92
N GLU A 121 -15.49 -0.45 10.73
CA GLU A 121 -16.06 0.87 10.37
C GLU A 121 -17.29 1.27 11.20
N PRO A 122 -18.25 0.37 11.51
CA PRO A 122 -19.40 0.72 12.35
C PRO A 122 -18.99 1.15 13.78
N GLU A 123 -18.04 0.44 14.38
CA GLU A 123 -17.54 0.74 15.72
C GLU A 123 -16.68 2.02 15.70
N MET A 124 -15.87 2.16 14.65
CA MET A 124 -15.03 3.34 14.41
C MET A 124 -15.86 4.60 14.25
N VAL A 125 -16.92 4.59 13.42
CA VAL A 125 -17.77 5.78 13.25
C VAL A 125 -18.51 6.12 14.54
N ARG A 126 -19.02 5.12 15.28
CA ARG A 126 -19.65 5.37 16.58
C ARG A 126 -18.70 6.12 17.52
N LEU A 127 -17.48 5.62 17.65
CA LEU A 127 -16.48 6.22 18.54
C LEU A 127 -16.10 7.63 18.07
N ALA A 128 -15.94 7.83 16.76
CA ALA A 128 -15.64 9.15 16.20
C ALA A 128 -16.76 10.17 16.48
N VAL A 129 -18.03 9.77 16.30
CA VAL A 129 -19.19 10.61 16.61
C VAL A 129 -19.18 11.06 18.07
N ILE A 130 -18.78 10.19 19.00
CA ILE A 130 -18.73 10.52 20.43
C ILE A 130 -17.51 11.42 20.75
N ASN A 131 -16.35 11.11 20.17
CA ASN A 131 -15.07 11.63 20.65
C ASN A 131 -14.52 12.83 19.87
N MET A 132 -14.85 12.99 18.57
CA MET A 132 -14.30 14.06 17.75
C MET A 132 -14.51 15.43 18.37
N THR A 133 -13.49 16.28 18.36
CA THR A 133 -13.61 17.67 18.79
C THR A 133 -14.29 18.53 17.72
N PRO A 134 -14.85 19.70 18.07
CA PRO A 134 -15.43 20.62 17.06
C PRO A 134 -14.43 21.00 15.95
N ARG A 135 -13.14 21.10 16.29
CA ARG A 135 -12.07 21.37 15.31
C ARG A 135 -11.90 20.21 14.33
N GLU A 136 -11.94 18.96 14.81
CA GLU A 136 -11.82 17.79 13.94
C GLU A 136 -13.04 17.59 13.05
N VAL A 137 -14.24 17.91 13.54
CA VAL A 137 -15.45 17.95 12.72
C VAL A 137 -15.32 19.00 11.62
N TRP A 138 -14.79 20.18 11.94
CA TRP A 138 -14.50 21.20 10.92
C TRP A 138 -13.45 20.75 9.90
N ASP A 139 -12.37 20.09 10.33
CA ASP A 139 -11.39 19.51 9.42
C ASP A 139 -12.03 18.44 8.50
N LEU A 140 -12.95 17.63 9.04
CA LEU A 140 -13.70 16.64 8.27
C LEU A 140 -14.61 17.30 7.23
N GLU A 141 -15.26 18.42 7.57
CA GLU A 141 -16.05 19.23 6.63
C GLU A 141 -15.21 19.67 5.43
N GLN A 142 -13.96 20.09 5.66
CA GLN A 142 -13.06 20.47 4.56
C GLN A 142 -12.75 19.28 3.62
N LEU A 143 -12.67 18.06 4.15
CA LEU A 143 -12.52 16.85 3.33
C LEU A 143 -13.80 16.53 2.56
N MET A 144 -14.98 16.78 3.14
CA MET A 144 -16.27 16.64 2.46
C MET A 144 -16.37 17.60 1.27
N SER A 145 -16.02 18.87 1.45
CA SER A 145 -16.00 19.83 0.33
C SER A 145 -15.02 19.43 -0.78
N LYS A 146 -13.89 18.79 -0.43
CA LYS A 146 -12.96 18.26 -1.45
C LYS A 146 -13.57 17.12 -2.24
N ILE A 147 -14.19 16.13 -1.59
CA ILE A 147 -14.78 14.99 -2.32
C ILE A 147 -15.95 15.43 -3.20
N GLU A 148 -16.73 16.43 -2.78
CA GLU A 148 -17.82 17.03 -3.59
C GLU A 148 -17.32 17.70 -4.87
N SER A 149 -16.10 18.24 -4.86
CA SER A 149 -15.49 18.88 -6.05
C SER A 149 -15.02 17.88 -7.11
N VAL A 150 -14.96 16.58 -6.78
CA VAL A 150 -14.48 15.54 -7.70
C VAL A 150 -15.63 15.03 -8.56
N HIS A 151 -15.62 15.27 -9.87
CA HIS A 151 -16.72 14.85 -10.74
C HIS A 151 -16.40 13.64 -11.63
N THR A 152 -15.17 13.55 -12.12
CA THR A 152 -14.78 12.55 -13.12
C THR A 152 -13.48 11.82 -12.79
N ASP A 153 -12.67 12.35 -11.86
CA ASP A 153 -11.40 11.75 -11.48
C ASP A 153 -11.61 10.70 -10.38
N VAL A 154 -11.69 9.44 -10.80
CA VAL A 154 -11.85 8.30 -9.89
C VAL A 154 -10.69 8.18 -8.89
N ALA A 155 -9.46 8.47 -9.32
CA ALA A 155 -8.30 8.34 -8.43
C ALA A 155 -8.33 9.42 -7.34
N ALA A 156 -8.73 10.64 -7.69
CA ALA A 156 -8.95 11.71 -6.73
C ALA A 156 -10.10 11.36 -5.76
N PHE A 157 -11.20 10.78 -6.26
CA PHE A 157 -12.34 10.38 -5.44
C PHE A 157 -11.94 9.35 -4.38
N VAL A 158 -11.30 8.25 -4.80
CA VAL A 158 -10.83 7.19 -3.89
C VAL A 158 -9.85 7.74 -2.86
N LYS A 159 -8.95 8.63 -3.26
CA LYS A 159 -8.02 9.26 -2.33
C LYS A 159 -8.74 10.12 -1.28
N CYS A 160 -9.74 10.90 -1.68
CA CYS A 160 -10.54 11.71 -0.75
C CYS A 160 -11.32 10.83 0.23
N GLU A 161 -11.92 9.74 -0.27
CA GLU A 161 -12.59 8.74 0.56
C GLU A 161 -11.64 8.15 1.62
N GLU A 162 -10.44 7.74 1.23
CA GLU A 162 -9.43 7.23 2.18
C GLU A 162 -9.05 8.27 3.24
N GLU A 163 -8.91 9.54 2.86
CA GLU A 163 -8.62 10.64 3.79
C GLU A 163 -9.78 10.88 4.77
N ILE A 164 -11.03 10.79 4.31
CA ILE A 164 -12.24 10.89 5.15
C ILE A 164 -12.24 9.79 6.21
N TYR A 165 -12.10 8.52 5.80
CA TYR A 165 -12.15 7.41 6.75
C TYR A 165 -10.95 7.38 7.70
N ARG A 166 -9.77 7.81 7.23
CA ARG A 166 -8.60 8.01 8.11
C ARG A 166 -8.89 9.06 9.19
N LYS A 167 -9.51 10.19 8.82
CA LYS A 167 -9.90 11.23 9.77
C LYS A 167 -10.95 10.73 10.77
N ILE A 168 -11.91 9.92 10.32
CA ILE A 168 -12.88 9.23 11.20
C ILE A 168 -12.14 8.32 12.19
N ALA A 169 -11.19 7.51 11.71
CA ALA A 169 -10.40 6.60 12.54
C ALA A 169 -9.59 7.35 13.62
N GLU A 170 -8.94 8.44 13.25
CA GLU A 170 -8.20 9.32 14.16
C GLU A 170 -9.13 9.98 15.20
N GLY A 171 -10.31 10.41 14.76
CA GLY A 171 -11.34 11.02 15.61
C GLY A 171 -11.95 10.07 16.65
N THR A 172 -11.66 8.76 16.58
CA THR A 172 -11.99 7.83 17.68
C THR A 172 -11.16 8.09 18.93
N HIS A 173 -10.04 8.81 18.80
CA HIS A 173 -9.00 8.98 19.82
C HIS A 173 -8.42 7.67 20.36
N ASN A 174 -8.55 6.57 19.60
CA ASN A 174 -7.92 5.29 19.88
C ASN A 174 -6.81 5.03 18.85
N ARG A 175 -5.55 5.26 19.25
CA ARG A 175 -4.38 5.14 18.38
C ARG A 175 -4.21 3.73 17.80
N LEU A 176 -4.55 2.69 18.56
CA LEU A 176 -4.46 1.31 18.10
C LEU A 176 -5.50 1.04 17.01
N LEU A 177 -6.75 1.44 17.24
CA LEU A 177 -7.82 1.31 16.24
C LEU A 177 -7.49 2.07 14.94
N ALA A 178 -6.99 3.31 15.05
CA ALA A 178 -6.56 4.09 13.89
C ALA A 178 -5.41 3.42 13.13
N SER A 179 -4.47 2.79 13.84
CA SER A 179 -3.36 2.04 13.24
C SER A 179 -3.85 0.78 12.52
N CYS A 180 -4.75 0.01 13.14
CA CYS A 180 -5.38 -1.15 12.50
C CYS A 180 -6.15 -0.75 11.24
N TYR A 181 -6.89 0.37 11.28
CA TYR A 181 -7.63 0.83 10.12
C TYR A 181 -6.72 1.35 8.99
N ASN A 182 -5.54 1.91 9.33
CA ASN A 182 -4.55 2.27 8.32
C ASN A 182 -4.04 1.05 7.53
N LEU A 183 -3.91 -0.12 8.16
CA LEU A 183 -3.60 -1.37 7.46
C LEU A 183 -4.72 -1.74 6.46
N THR A 184 -5.98 -1.53 6.84
CA THR A 184 -7.13 -1.72 5.94
C THR A 184 -7.09 -0.76 4.73
N ILE A 185 -6.66 0.49 4.92
CA ILE A 185 -6.46 1.45 3.82
C ILE A 185 -5.31 1.01 2.92
N GLU A 186 -4.20 0.54 3.49
CA GLU A 186 -3.05 0.05 2.72
C GLU A 186 -3.41 -1.19 1.90
N ALA A 187 -4.19 -2.11 2.48
CA ALA A 187 -4.77 -3.26 1.77
C ALA A 187 -5.63 -2.84 0.58
N CYS A 188 -6.43 -1.78 0.72
CA CYS A 188 -7.21 -1.24 -0.38
C CYS A 188 -6.35 -0.73 -1.55
N ARG A 189 -5.28 0.03 -1.26
CA ARG A 189 -4.43 0.66 -2.30
C ARG A 189 -3.73 -0.35 -3.19
N VAL A 190 -3.36 -1.48 -2.60
CA VAL A 190 -2.66 -2.57 -3.27
C VAL A 190 -3.65 -3.51 -3.98
N SER A 191 -4.91 -3.55 -3.53
CA SER A 191 -5.92 -4.51 -3.98
C SER A 191 -6.75 -4.05 -5.20
N PHE A 192 -7.47 -5.04 -5.75
CA PHE A 192 -8.43 -4.98 -6.85
C PHE A 192 -9.55 -3.93 -6.68
N ARG A 193 -9.81 -3.43 -5.44
CA ARG A 193 -10.83 -2.41 -5.16
C ARG A 193 -10.63 -1.16 -6.02
N THR A 194 -9.39 -0.68 -6.19
CA THR A 194 -9.12 0.48 -7.06
C THR A 194 -9.49 0.19 -8.53
N THR A 195 -9.23 -1.03 -9.01
CA THR A 195 -9.56 -1.45 -10.38
C THR A 195 -11.07 -1.62 -10.57
N LEU A 196 -11.78 -2.21 -9.60
CA LEU A 196 -13.24 -2.34 -9.61
C LEU A 196 -13.94 -1.00 -9.54
N LEU A 197 -13.53 -0.15 -8.60
CA LEU A 197 -14.08 1.19 -8.46
C LEU A 197 -13.84 2.00 -9.73
N ARG A 198 -12.69 1.87 -10.40
CA ARG A 198 -12.49 2.46 -11.74
C ARG A 198 -13.46 1.95 -12.80
N ARG A 199 -13.84 0.67 -12.74
CA ARG A 199 -14.81 0.08 -13.68
C ARG A 199 -16.24 0.54 -13.41
N HIS A 200 -16.56 0.84 -12.15
CA HIS A 200 -17.92 1.05 -11.67
C HIS A 200 -18.26 2.47 -11.24
N LEU A 201 -17.29 3.36 -11.00
CA LEU A 201 -17.50 4.78 -10.68
C LEU A 201 -17.77 5.58 -11.96
N SER A 202 -19.01 5.56 -12.41
CA SER A 202 -19.50 6.55 -13.37
C SER A 202 -19.69 7.93 -12.69
N PRO A 203 -19.72 9.04 -13.44
CA PRO A 203 -20.02 10.37 -12.87
C PRO A 203 -21.34 10.39 -12.09
N LYS A 204 -22.35 9.64 -12.54
CA LYS A 204 -23.62 9.50 -11.83
C LYS A 204 -23.43 8.83 -10.46
N ARG A 205 -22.65 7.76 -10.38
CA ARG A 205 -22.36 7.07 -9.12
C ARG A 205 -21.50 7.91 -8.18
N ILE A 206 -20.52 8.66 -8.71
CA ILE A 206 -19.74 9.62 -7.92
C ILE A 206 -20.69 10.61 -7.22
N LEU A 207 -21.66 11.16 -7.95
CA LEU A 207 -22.66 12.06 -7.38
C LEU A 207 -23.53 11.39 -6.30
N GLU A 208 -23.96 10.14 -6.52
CA GLU A 208 -24.69 9.36 -5.52
C GLU A 208 -23.86 9.14 -4.25
N TYR A 209 -22.56 8.83 -4.36
CA TYR A 209 -21.68 8.71 -3.19
C TYR A 209 -21.46 10.05 -2.48
N GLN A 210 -21.33 11.16 -3.20
CA GLN A 210 -21.16 12.49 -2.60
C GLN A 210 -22.38 12.86 -1.72
N GLN A 211 -23.58 12.68 -2.26
CA GLN A 211 -24.82 12.93 -1.51
C GLN A 211 -24.90 12.09 -0.23
N ARG A 212 -24.38 10.86 -0.30
CA ARG A 212 -24.31 9.94 0.83
C ARG A 212 -23.27 10.38 1.86
N TYR A 213 -22.07 10.75 1.45
CA TYR A 213 -21.05 11.25 2.38
C TYR A 213 -21.51 12.50 3.13
N ASN A 214 -22.32 13.35 2.52
CA ASN A 214 -22.97 14.46 3.22
C ASN A 214 -23.93 14.00 4.33
N ALA A 215 -24.69 12.93 4.10
CA ALA A 215 -25.54 12.36 5.14
C ALA A 215 -24.71 11.82 6.32
N LEU A 216 -23.58 11.15 6.05
CA LEU A 216 -22.64 10.70 7.08
C LEU A 216 -22.07 11.88 7.88
N PHE A 217 -21.57 12.92 7.19
CA PHE A 217 -21.04 14.11 7.83
C PHE A 217 -22.08 14.78 8.73
N ASN A 218 -23.32 14.96 8.24
CA ASN A 218 -24.40 15.53 9.04
C ASN A 218 -24.70 14.72 10.30
N ALA A 219 -24.65 13.39 10.22
CA ALA A 219 -24.81 12.53 11.38
C ALA A 219 -23.67 12.71 12.40
N ILE A 220 -22.42 12.80 11.94
CA ILE A 220 -21.26 13.08 12.80
C ILE A 220 -21.37 14.46 13.45
N ALA A 221 -21.66 15.50 12.67
CA ALA A 221 -21.75 16.88 13.14
C ALA A 221 -22.90 17.08 14.15
N SER A 222 -24.02 16.40 13.96
CA SER A 222 -25.18 16.43 14.87
C SER A 222 -25.09 15.43 16.04
N ARG A 223 -23.98 14.68 16.15
CA ARG A 223 -23.76 13.64 17.17
C ARG A 223 -24.78 12.50 17.14
N ASP A 224 -25.34 12.22 15.97
CA ASP A 224 -26.30 11.15 15.73
C ASP A 224 -25.57 9.83 15.43
N VAL A 225 -25.25 9.11 16.50
CA VAL A 225 -24.55 7.82 16.44
C VAL A 225 -25.32 6.80 15.60
N GLU A 226 -26.64 6.73 15.79
CA GLU A 226 -27.48 5.69 15.17
C GLU A 226 -27.48 5.85 13.65
N ARG A 227 -27.72 7.08 13.16
CA ARG A 227 -27.68 7.36 11.73
C ARG A 227 -26.29 7.17 11.12
N ALA A 228 -25.23 7.56 11.83
CA ALA A 228 -23.87 7.39 11.33
C ALA A 228 -23.50 5.89 11.18
N VAL A 229 -23.89 5.06 12.15
CA VAL A 229 -23.66 3.61 12.10
C VAL A 229 -24.52 2.94 11.02
N GLU A 230 -25.79 3.32 10.91
CA GLU A 230 -26.69 2.82 9.87
C GLU A 230 -26.14 3.14 8.47
N PHE A 231 -25.67 4.37 8.27
CA PHE A 231 -25.03 4.79 7.03
C PHE A 231 -23.90 3.85 6.61
N ILE A 232 -22.93 3.59 7.52
CA ILE A 232 -21.78 2.74 7.23
C ILE A 232 -22.22 1.32 6.87
N LYS A 233 -23.17 0.75 7.62
CA LYS A 233 -23.68 -0.60 7.35
C LYS A 233 -24.33 -0.69 5.97
N LEU A 234 -25.18 0.26 5.61
CA LEU A 234 -25.83 0.28 4.30
C LEU A 234 -24.83 0.49 3.15
N HIS A 235 -23.84 1.36 3.36
CA HIS A 235 -22.75 1.59 2.40
C HIS A 235 -21.98 0.30 2.10
N LEU A 236 -21.55 -0.43 3.13
CA LEU A 236 -20.81 -1.68 2.97
C LEU A 236 -21.63 -2.77 2.29
N VAL A 237 -22.94 -2.86 2.58
CA VAL A 237 -23.85 -3.83 1.91
C VAL A 237 -23.97 -3.52 0.41
N GLU A 238 -24.04 -2.24 0.03
CA GLU A 238 -24.12 -1.87 -1.38
C GLU A 238 -22.80 -2.10 -2.13
N GLU A 239 -21.66 -1.82 -1.50
CA GLU A 239 -20.37 -2.19 -2.06
C GLU A 239 -20.26 -3.71 -2.24
N GLN A 240 -20.65 -4.49 -1.23
CA GLN A 240 -20.66 -5.95 -1.34
C GLN A 240 -21.52 -6.45 -2.50
N LYS A 241 -22.72 -5.86 -2.71
CA LYS A 241 -23.57 -6.19 -3.86
C LYS A 241 -22.88 -5.91 -5.19
N LEU A 242 -22.13 -4.82 -5.28
CA LEU A 242 -21.37 -4.48 -6.49
C LEU A 242 -20.29 -5.53 -6.78
N PHE A 243 -19.59 -5.99 -5.74
CA PHE A 243 -18.58 -7.04 -5.85
C PHE A 243 -19.14 -8.39 -6.28
N LEU A 244 -20.37 -8.74 -5.88
CA LEU A 244 -21.02 -10.01 -6.22
C LEU A 244 -21.67 -10.02 -7.63
N GLN A 245 -21.68 -8.89 -8.32
CA GLN A 245 -22.25 -8.75 -9.69
C GLN A 245 -21.20 -8.93 -10.81
N ASP A 246 -19.91 -9.02 -10.46
CA ASP A 246 -18.79 -9.35 -11.37
C ASP A 246 -18.40 -10.83 -11.25
#